data_AF-A0A2N6DF55-F1
#
_entry.id   AF-A0A2N6DF55-F1
#
_cell.length_a   1.000
_cell.length_b   1.000
_cell.length_c   1.000
_cell.angle_alpha   90.00
_cell.angle_beta   90.00
_cell.angle_gamma   90.00
#
_symmetry.space_group_name_H-M   'P 1'
#
loop_
_entity.id
_entity.type
_entity.pdbx_description
1 polymer ?
#
loop_
_entity_poly.entity_id
_entity_poly.type
_entity_poly.pdbx_seq_one_letter_code
_entity_poly.pdbx_strand_id
1 'polypeptide(L)' 'MIGAIARDVIGSVFEFDNYRGTDFELFTRSSEFTDDTVLTAATAYAILNDISYATAIVTYP' A
#
# COMPACT_ATOMS: atom_id res chain seq x y z
N MET A 1 -0.24 -2.58 9.85
CA MET A 1 -0.09 -1.57 8.78
C MET A 1 1.34 -1.49 8.27
N ILE A 2 2.37 -1.24 9.09
CA ILE A 2 3.77 -1.07 8.61
C ILE A 2 4.25 -2.23 7.73
N GLY A 3 4.02 -3.50 8.12
CA GLY A 3 4.41 -4.64 7.28
C GLY A 3 3.67 -4.73 5.94
N ALA A 4 2.41 -4.28 5.89
CA ALA A 4 1.63 -4.23 4.65
C ALA A 4 2.12 -3.11 3.73
N ILE A 5 2.43 -1.94 4.31
CA ILE A 5 3.03 -0.80 3.59
C ILE A 5 4.42 -1.17 3.07
N ALA A 6 5.24 -1.83 3.88
CA ALA A 6 6.54 -2.31 3.43
C ALA A 6 6.40 -3.30 2.28
N ARG A 7 5.47 -4.26 2.37
CA ARG A 7 5.19 -5.20 1.27
C ARG A 7 4.78 -4.49 -0.02
N ASP A 8 3.92 -3.48 0.08
CA ASP A 8 3.49 -2.68 -1.06
C ASP A 8 4.67 -1.97 -1.73
N VAL A 9 5.45 -1.20 -0.96
CA VAL A 9 6.62 -0.45 -1.47
C VAL A 9 7.70 -1.37 -2.05
N ILE A 10 7.96 -2.51 -1.41
CA ILE A 10 8.92 -3.50 -1.91
C ILE A 10 8.38 -4.17 -3.19
N GLY A 11 7.08 -4.45 -3.23
CA GLY A 11 6.42 -5.16 -4.32
C GLY A 11 6.15 -4.31 -5.56
N SER A 12 6.10 -2.98 -5.43
CA SER A 12 5.70 -2.05 -6.48
C SER A 12 6.52 -2.22 -7.77
N VAL A 13 7.82 -2.51 -7.65
CA VAL A 13 8.72 -2.69 -8.79
C VAL A 13 8.43 -3.96 -9.61
N PHE A 14 7.66 -4.90 -9.04
CA PHE A 14 7.29 -6.18 -9.67
C PHE A 14 5.82 -6.23 -10.09
N GLU A 15 5.06 -5.15 -9.96
CA GLU A 15 3.62 -5.11 -10.23
C GLU A 15 3.29 -5.45 -11.69
N PHE A 16 4.11 -4.97 -12.62
CA PHE A 16 3.94 -5.18 -14.07
C PHE A 16 4.86 -6.27 -14.65
N ASP A 17 5.84 -6.72 -13.88
CA ASP A 17 6.76 -7.80 -14.25
C ASP A 17 7.04 -8.70 -13.05
N ASN A 18 6.25 -9.76 -12.94
CA ASN A 18 6.23 -10.63 -11.77
C ASN A 18 7.56 -11.37 -11.57
N TYR A 19 8.14 -11.23 -10.38
CA TYR A 19 9.30 -11.98 -9.93
C TYR A 19 8.94 -12.87 -8.73
N ARG A 20 9.30 -14.16 -8.79
CA ARG A 20 8.95 -15.16 -7.75
C ARG A 20 10.15 -15.62 -6.90
N GLY A 21 11.32 -15.03 -7.13
CA GLY A 21 12.53 -15.30 -6.34
C GLY A 21 12.46 -14.62 -4.97
N THR A 22 13.49 -14.88 -4.15
CA THR A 22 13.68 -14.19 -2.85
C THR A 22 14.97 -13.39 -2.81
N ASP A 23 15.72 -13.43 -3.92
CA ASP A 23 16.99 -12.78 -4.20
C ASP A 23 16.76 -11.45 -4.92
N PHE A 24 16.06 -10.54 -4.25
CA PHE A 24 15.81 -9.18 -4.73
C PHE A 24 16.22 -8.14 -3.70
N GLU A 25 16.52 -6.93 -4.17
CA GLU A 25 16.73 -5.78 -3.30
C GLU A 25 15.38 -5.34 -2.70
N LEU A 26 15.33 -5.16 -1.37
CA LEU A 26 14.10 -4.73 -0.71
C LEU A 26 13.66 -3.32 -1.16
N PHE A 27 14.61 -2.40 -1.33
CA PHE A 27 14.30 -1.03 -1.71
C PHE A 27 15.22 -0.59 -2.84
N THR A 28 14.60 -0.12 -3.91
CA THR A 28 15.29 0.48 -5.06
C THR A 28 14.83 1.93 -5.21
N ARG A 29 15.44 2.68 -6.14
CA ARG A 29 14.97 4.03 -6.47
C ARG A 29 13.58 4.07 -7.09
N SER A 30 13.09 2.92 -7.58
CA SER A 30 11.76 2.79 -8.20
C SER A 30 10.71 2.24 -7.22
N SER A 31 11.09 1.96 -5.97
CA SER A 31 10.16 1.52 -4.93
C SER A 31 9.29 2.68 -4.48
N GLU A 32 7.98 2.58 -4.69
CA GLU A 32 6.97 3.59 -4.37
C GLU A 32 5.76 2.92 -3.73
N PHE A 33 5.02 3.64 -2.88
CA PHE A 33 3.76 3.11 -2.38
C PHE A 33 2.69 3.15 -3.48
N THR A 34 1.73 2.23 -3.44
CA THR A 34 0.64 2.15 -4.43
C THR A 34 -0.72 2.45 -3.78
N ASP A 35 -1.79 2.20 -4.53
CA ASP A 35 -3.16 2.29 -4.03
C ASP A 35 -3.41 1.33 -2.86
N ASP A 36 -2.68 0.22 -2.73
CA ASP A 36 -2.75 -0.68 -1.57
C ASP A 36 -2.45 0.08 -0.26
N THR A 37 -1.39 0.90 -0.23
CA THR A 37 -1.06 1.74 0.94
C THR A 37 -2.10 2.84 1.16
N VAL A 38 -2.57 3.50 0.10
CA VAL A 38 -3.59 4.56 0.18
C VAL A 38 -4.89 4.01 0.78
N LEU A 39 -5.38 2.87 0.28
CA LEU A 39 -6.60 2.22 0.76
C LEU A 39 -6.44 1.64 2.17
N THR A 40 -5.25 1.15 2.50
CA THR A 40 -4.92 0.73 3.88
C THR A 40 -5.03 1.91 4.84
N ALA A 41 -4.51 3.08 4.46
CA ALA A 41 -4.59 4.29 5.27
C ALA A 41 -6.02 4.86 5.33
N ALA A 42 -6.76 4.85 4.22
CA ALA A 42 -8.19 5.20 4.17
C ALA A 42 -9.03 4.32 5.08
N THR A 43 -8.72 3.02 5.15
CA THR A 43 -9.40 2.09 6.07
C THR A 43 -9.13 2.47 7.53
N ALA A 44 -7.88 2.79 7.88
CA ALA A 44 -7.56 3.26 9.23
C ALA A 44 -8.24 4.61 9.55
N TYR A 45 -8.32 5.51 8.57
CA TYR A 45 -9.02 6.78 8.68
C TYR A 45 -10.52 6.60 8.96
N ALA A 46 -11.18 5.63 8.30
CA ALA A 46 -12.57 5.29 8.56
C ALA A 46 -12.80 4.90 10.03
N ILE A 47 -11.93 4.03 10.55
CA ILE A 47 -12.00 3.53 11.93
C ILE A 47 -11.77 4.66 12.93
N LEU A 48 -10.78 5.52 12.69
CA LEU A 48 -10.40 6.59 13.62
C LEU A 48 -11.43 7.73 13.68
N ASN A 49 -12.20 7.94 12.61
CA ASN A 49 -13.18 9.03 12.51
C ASN A 49 -14.63 8.57 12.61
N ASP A 50 -14.87 7.26 12.83
CA ASP A 50 -16.20 6.65 12.90
C ASP A 50 -17.09 6.99 11.68
N ILE A 51 -16.49 6.91 10.48
CA ILE A 51 -17.19 7.10 9.20
C ILE A 51 -17.28 5.80 8.43
N SER A 52 -18.19 5.72 7.46
CA SER A 52 -18.31 4.54 6.62
C SER A 52 -17.05 4.32 5.77
N TYR A 53 -16.67 3.06 5.57
CA TYR A 53 -15.54 2.69 4.70
C TYR A 53 -15.71 3.23 3.28
N ALA A 54 -16.94 3.19 2.74
CA ALA A 54 -17.24 3.71 1.42
C ALA A 54 -16.97 5.23 1.33
N THR A 55 -17.31 5.99 2.37
CA THR A 55 -16.96 7.41 2.45
C THR A 55 -15.45 7.59 2.49
N ALA A 56 -14.77 6.91 3.41
CA ALA A 56 -13.33 7.06 3.60
C ALA A 56 -12.53 6.74 2.34
N ILE A 57 -12.85 5.66 1.62
CA ILE A 57 -12.16 5.27 0.39
C ILE A 57 -12.23 6.36 -0.70
N VAL A 58 -13.31 7.12 -0.75
CA VAL A 58 -13.54 8.15 -1.78
C VAL A 58 -13.04 9.52 -1.35
N THR A 59 -12.94 9.79 -0.04
CA THR A 59 -12.62 11.12 0.50
C THR A 59 -11.28 11.18 1.24
N TYR A 60 -10.53 10.08 1.34
CA TYR A 60 -9.24 10.06 2.01
C TYR A 60 -8.26 11.05 1.31
N PRO A 61 -7.62 11.96 2.07
CA PRO A 61 -6.78 13.03 1.52
C PRO A 61 -5.46 12.54 0.93
#